data_AF-A0AAW0WQZ9-F1
#
_entry.id   AF-A0AAW0WQZ9-F1
#
_cell.length_a   1.000
_cell.length_b   1.000
_cell.length_c   1.000
_cell.angle_alpha   90.00
_cell.angle_beta   90.00
_cell.angle_gamma   90.00
#
_symmetry.space_group_name_H-M   'P 1'
#
loop_
_entity.id
_entity.type
_entity.pdbx_description
1 polymer ?
#
loop_
_entity_poly.entity_id
_entity_poly.type
_entity_poly.pdbx_seq_one_letter_code
_entity_poly.pdbx_strand_id
1 'polypeptide(L)'
;EKIDVGEYLIDHGVAVLSELKNKKIYKELDCGLDPLNFEMPLRQKIINSRRLLCELPQKKSRILVQDVSSAQHKYLEVKYLAVLYPLGYIHLQLTSLNSSFKQLESKLEEVKNEIQMVQRFAPNFGELCLLKTRHTPHYARAKILKLENDQAEVLLVDHGGIMKASISCLYPLPNTLQDLRHLGMVVCLMGLVAPGGHKHWPSTSLDYIKEQLTNHSNLYIFRKGCSYHDCELDLNILPVELGWMQEIVDVPFEASTVFHISLNDLLTESGLAL
;
A
#
# COMPACT_ATOMS: atom_id res chain seq x y z
N GLU A 1 31.45 -13.45 0.87
CA GLU A 1 31.62 -12.49 -0.24
C GLU A 1 31.10 -11.12 0.18
N LYS A 2 31.71 -10.03 -0.31
CA LYS A 2 31.26 -8.65 -0.07
C LYS A 2 30.60 -8.12 -1.33
N ILE A 3 29.33 -7.76 -1.24
CA ILE A 3 28.54 -7.21 -2.35
C ILE A 3 28.49 -5.69 -2.19
N ASP A 4 28.85 -4.94 -3.24
CA ASP A 4 28.72 -3.49 -3.27
C ASP A 4 27.24 -3.12 -3.45
N VAL A 5 26.63 -2.51 -2.45
CA VAL A 5 25.19 -2.19 -2.44
C VAL A 5 24.90 -0.75 -2.88
N GLY A 6 25.92 0.03 -3.24
CA GLY A 6 25.76 1.43 -3.62
C GLY A 6 24.84 1.62 -4.83
N GLU A 7 25.00 0.80 -5.86
CA GLU A 7 24.21 0.85 -7.10
C GLU A 7 22.73 0.49 -6.84
N TYR A 8 22.49 -0.54 -6.02
CA TYR A 8 21.15 -0.96 -5.60
C TYR A 8 20.40 0.15 -4.84
N LEU A 9 21.09 0.92 -3.99
CA LEU A 9 20.47 2.00 -3.22
C LEU A 9 20.09 3.21 -4.09
N ILE A 10 20.84 3.46 -5.17
CA ILE A 10 20.52 4.48 -6.17
C ILE A 10 19.28 4.06 -6.96
N ASP A 11 19.25 2.82 -7.46
CA ASP A 11 18.14 2.28 -8.24
C ASP A 11 16.81 2.25 -7.46
N HIS A 12 16.89 2.17 -6.13
CA HIS A 12 15.72 2.14 -5.25
C HIS A 12 15.44 3.50 -4.56
N GLY A 13 16.12 4.57 -5.00
CA GLY A 13 15.86 5.95 -4.59
C GLY A 13 16.17 6.26 -3.13
N VAL A 14 17.00 5.43 -2.48
CA VAL A 14 17.41 5.58 -1.08
C VAL A 14 18.63 6.50 -0.96
N ALA A 15 19.41 6.65 -2.04
CA ALA A 15 20.58 7.53 -2.12
C ALA A 15 20.68 8.22 -3.48
N VAL A 16 21.32 9.39 -3.54
CA VAL A 16 21.56 10.13 -4.79
C VAL A 16 23.03 9.98 -5.22
N LEU A 17 23.30 9.85 -6.53
CA LEU A 17 24.65 9.69 -7.11
C LEU A 17 25.68 10.73 -6.60
N SER A 18 25.24 11.95 -6.29
CA SER A 18 26.11 13.01 -5.74
C SER A 18 26.61 12.74 -4.32
N GLU A 19 25.88 11.93 -3.55
CA GLU A 19 26.15 11.60 -2.13
C GLU A 19 27.12 10.40 -1.99
N LEU A 20 27.20 9.54 -3.02
CA LEU A 20 28.02 8.33 -3.02
C LEU A 20 29.42 8.52 -3.62
N LYS A 21 29.85 9.75 -3.90
CA LYS A 21 31.16 10.09 -4.49
C LYS A 21 32.31 9.33 -3.78
N ASN A 22 32.77 8.27 -4.44
CA ASN A 22 33.91 7.40 -4.10
C ASN A 22 33.78 6.53 -2.83
N LYS A 23 32.57 6.26 -2.32
CA LYS A 23 32.37 5.34 -1.18
C LYS A 23 31.66 4.06 -1.63
N LYS A 24 32.38 2.95 -1.67
CA LYS A 24 31.80 1.60 -1.86
C LYS A 24 31.27 1.09 -0.52
N ILE A 25 30.00 0.68 -0.49
CA ILE A 25 29.32 0.22 0.73
C ILE A 25 29.12 -1.28 0.61
N TYR A 26 29.65 -2.05 1.56
CA TYR A 26 29.58 -3.51 1.54
C TYR A 26 28.81 -4.06 2.73
N LYS A 27 28.01 -5.10 2.50
CA LYS A 27 27.36 -5.91 3.56
C LYS A 27 28.07 -7.27 3.67
N GLU A 28 28.36 -7.72 4.90
CA GLU A 28 28.82 -9.08 5.18
C GLU A 28 27.62 -9.99 5.49
N LEU A 29 27.65 -11.25 5.03
CA LEU A 29 26.67 -12.28 5.39
C LEU A 29 27.19 -13.08 6.58
N ASP A 30 26.44 -13.09 7.68
CA ASP A 30 26.66 -14.03 8.77
C ASP A 30 26.09 -15.40 8.41
N CYS A 31 26.95 -16.41 8.39
CA CYS A 31 26.61 -17.82 8.29
C CYS A 31 26.70 -18.47 9.67
N GLY A 32 25.58 -18.99 10.17
CA GLY A 32 25.62 -20.00 11.23
C GLY A 32 24.39 -20.04 12.12
N LEU A 33 23.49 -21.00 11.88
CA LEU A 33 22.80 -21.77 12.92
C LEU A 33 22.38 -23.14 12.32
N ASP A 34 22.82 -24.22 12.97
CA ASP A 34 22.63 -25.63 12.60
C ASP A 34 21.22 -26.14 12.91
N PRO A 35 20.63 -27.08 12.13
CA PRO A 35 19.26 -27.57 12.33
C PRO A 35 19.27 -29.00 12.89
N LEU A 36 18.94 -29.23 14.17
CA LEU A 36 18.49 -30.55 14.68
C LEU A 36 18.07 -30.46 16.17
N ASN A 37 16.74 -30.47 16.41
CA ASN A 37 16.02 -31.10 17.54
C ASN A 37 14.77 -30.32 17.93
N PHE A 38 13.60 -30.74 17.45
CA PHE A 38 12.33 -30.54 18.15
C PHE A 38 11.30 -31.55 17.64
N GLU A 39 11.04 -32.61 18.40
CA GLU A 39 9.81 -33.40 18.28
C GLU A 39 9.05 -33.43 19.61
N MET A 40 7.83 -32.89 19.61
CA MET A 40 6.67 -33.34 20.39
C MET A 40 5.38 -32.67 19.86
N PRO A 41 4.19 -33.33 19.86
CA PRO A 41 3.08 -32.95 18.97
C PRO A 41 2.19 -31.80 19.49
N LEU A 42 1.92 -30.85 18.59
CA LEU A 42 1.09 -29.63 18.76
C LEU A 42 -0.34 -29.84 19.31
N ARG A 43 -0.91 -31.05 19.23
CA ARG A 43 -2.32 -31.30 19.58
C ARG A 43 -2.63 -31.23 21.07
N GLN A 44 -1.67 -31.54 21.95
CA GLN A 44 -1.93 -31.56 23.40
C GLN A 44 -1.87 -30.16 24.04
N LYS A 45 -1.14 -29.21 23.43
CA LYS A 45 -1.08 -27.82 23.93
C LYS A 45 -2.40 -27.08 23.73
N ILE A 46 -3.08 -27.26 22.60
CA ILE A 46 -4.30 -26.49 22.24
C ILE A 46 -5.49 -26.84 23.17
N ILE A 47 -5.61 -28.08 23.62
CA ILE A 47 -6.74 -28.54 24.43
C ILE A 47 -6.66 -27.99 25.86
N ASN A 48 -5.44 -27.92 26.44
CA ASN A 48 -5.26 -27.39 27.79
C ASN A 48 -5.40 -25.85 27.84
N SER A 49 -5.02 -25.13 26.77
CA SER A 49 -5.19 -23.67 26.68
C SER A 49 -6.66 -23.23 26.62
N ARG A 50 -7.53 -24.02 25.96
CA ARG A 50 -8.96 -23.69 25.83
C ARG A 50 -9.73 -23.80 27.15
N ARG A 51 -9.34 -24.72 28.04
CA ARG A 51 -10.00 -24.88 29.35
C ARG A 51 -9.69 -23.71 30.30
N LEU A 52 -8.49 -23.15 30.24
CA LEU A 52 -8.07 -21.99 31.05
C LEU A 52 -8.70 -20.66 30.59
N LEU A 53 -9.05 -20.53 29.30
CA LEU A 53 -9.63 -19.30 28.74
C LEU A 53 -11.12 -19.12 29.08
N CYS A 54 -11.85 -20.20 29.41
CA CYS A 54 -13.27 -20.12 29.78
C CYS A 54 -13.51 -19.73 31.25
N GLU A 55 -12.49 -19.72 32.10
CA GLU A 55 -12.63 -19.45 33.55
C GLU A 55 -12.10 -18.06 33.98
N LEU A 56 -11.59 -17.24 33.06
CA LEU A 56 -11.11 -15.90 33.39
C LEU A 56 -12.26 -14.87 33.30
N PRO A 57 -12.50 -14.08 34.38
CA PRO A 57 -13.54 -13.05 34.35
C PRO A 57 -13.19 -11.99 33.30
N GLN A 58 -14.16 -11.68 32.43
CA GLN A 58 -14.03 -10.69 31.35
C GLN A 58 -13.60 -9.33 31.91
N LYS A 59 -12.32 -9.03 31.74
CA LYS A 59 -11.70 -7.76 32.14
C LYS A 59 -11.70 -6.86 30.90
N LYS A 60 -12.38 -5.71 30.99
CA LYS A 60 -12.35 -4.64 29.98
C LYS A 60 -10.92 -4.44 29.49
N SER A 61 -10.71 -4.62 28.18
CA SER A 61 -9.42 -4.56 27.52
C SER A 61 -8.79 -3.18 27.74
N ARG A 62 -7.60 -3.18 28.35
CA ARG A 62 -6.71 -2.02 28.38
C ARG A 62 -6.09 -1.91 26.99
N ILE A 63 -6.36 -0.81 26.30
CA ILE A 63 -5.61 -0.37 25.12
C ILE A 63 -4.14 -0.32 25.54
N LEU A 64 -3.30 -1.13 24.89
CA LEU A 64 -1.86 -1.12 25.14
C LEU A 64 -1.26 0.08 24.43
N VAL A 65 -1.14 1.19 25.17
CA VAL A 65 -0.31 2.33 24.77
C VAL A 65 1.15 1.87 24.88
N GLN A 66 1.83 1.72 23.74
CA GLN A 66 3.28 1.59 23.73
C GLN A 66 3.91 2.97 23.59
N ASP A 67 4.59 3.43 24.64
CA ASP A 67 5.55 4.52 24.55
C ASP A 67 6.77 4.04 23.76
N VAL A 68 6.76 4.25 22.43
CA VAL A 68 7.92 3.92 21.58
C VAL A 68 8.91 5.07 21.62
N SER A 69 9.66 5.18 22.72
CA SER A 69 10.93 5.90 22.71
C SER A 69 12.02 5.02 22.10
N SER A 70 12.83 5.59 21.21
CA SER A 70 14.15 5.10 20.75
C SER A 70 14.28 4.05 19.64
N ALA A 71 13.51 4.21 18.55
CA ALA A 71 14.01 3.96 17.19
C ALA A 71 13.16 4.78 16.20
N GLN A 72 13.69 5.88 15.65
CA GLN A 72 13.01 6.71 14.64
C GLN A 72 12.86 5.93 13.33
N HIS A 73 11.98 4.93 13.29
CA HIS A 73 11.40 4.52 12.02
C HIS A 73 10.59 5.72 11.54
N LYS A 74 11.08 6.40 10.51
CA LYS A 74 10.39 7.54 9.91
C LYS A 74 9.11 7.01 9.27
N TYR A 75 7.96 7.34 9.85
CA TYR A 75 6.68 7.08 9.19
C TYR A 75 6.54 8.00 7.97
N LEU A 76 5.73 7.58 7.01
CA LEU A 76 5.34 8.40 5.88
C LEU A 76 3.86 8.70 5.97
N GLU A 77 3.52 9.99 5.92
CA GLU A 77 2.12 10.41 5.85
C GLU A 77 1.55 10.10 4.46
N VAL A 78 0.36 9.54 4.46
CA VAL A 78 -0.33 9.09 3.27
C VAL A 78 -1.78 9.56 3.23
N LYS A 79 -2.35 9.53 2.03
CA LYS A 79 -3.77 9.63 1.78
C LYS A 79 -4.29 8.29 1.27
N TYR A 80 -5.43 7.87 1.79
CA TYR A 80 -6.15 6.73 1.28
C TYR A 80 -6.77 7.07 -0.09
N LEU A 81 -6.59 6.18 -1.06
CA LEU A 81 -7.22 6.29 -2.39
C LEU A 81 -8.28 5.20 -2.59
N ALA A 82 -7.90 3.94 -2.46
CA ALA A 82 -8.80 2.81 -2.66
C ALA A 82 -8.28 1.52 -2.04
N VAL A 83 -9.20 0.59 -1.73
CA VAL A 83 -8.91 -0.83 -1.53
C VAL A 83 -9.12 -1.56 -2.86
N LEU A 84 -8.18 -2.44 -3.23
CA LEU A 84 -8.23 -3.25 -4.43
C LEU A 84 -8.82 -4.63 -4.10
N TYR A 85 -10.01 -4.89 -4.61
CA TYR A 85 -10.68 -6.19 -4.48
C TYR A 85 -10.15 -7.17 -5.53
N PRO A 86 -10.07 -8.48 -5.22
CA PRO A 86 -10.31 -9.12 -3.93
C PRO A 86 -9.01 -9.42 -3.15
N LEU A 87 -7.85 -8.95 -3.61
CA LEU A 87 -6.54 -9.28 -3.04
C LEU A 87 -6.23 -8.54 -1.72
N GLY A 88 -6.97 -7.48 -1.40
CA GLY A 88 -6.76 -6.71 -0.18
C GLY A 88 -5.54 -5.79 -0.22
N TYR A 89 -5.02 -5.51 -1.42
CA TYR A 89 -4.06 -4.43 -1.59
C TYR A 89 -4.72 -3.08 -1.39
N ILE A 90 -3.94 -2.12 -0.90
CA ILE A 90 -4.41 -0.78 -0.58
C ILE A 90 -3.63 0.20 -1.45
N HIS A 91 -4.34 1.08 -2.13
CA HIS A 91 -3.76 2.14 -2.92
C HIS A 91 -3.71 3.42 -2.08
N LEU A 92 -2.51 3.95 -1.92
CA LEU A 92 -2.22 5.14 -1.12
C LEU A 92 -1.48 6.18 -1.98
N GLN A 93 -1.54 7.44 -1.57
CA GLN A 93 -0.70 8.52 -2.09
C GLN A 93 0.14 9.11 -0.96
N LEU A 94 1.42 9.38 -1.20
CA LEU A 94 2.23 10.11 -0.24
C LEU A 94 1.76 11.57 -0.14
N THR A 95 1.52 12.06 1.07
CA THR A 95 1.08 13.44 1.30
C THR A 95 2.08 14.46 0.75
N SER A 96 3.38 14.13 0.78
CA SER A 96 4.46 14.96 0.20
C SER A 96 4.36 15.15 -1.32
N LEU A 97 3.62 14.30 -2.03
CA LEU A 97 3.43 14.38 -3.49
C LEU A 97 2.18 15.16 -3.90
N ASN A 98 1.42 15.72 -2.94
CA ASN A 98 0.16 16.44 -3.22
C ASN A 98 0.33 17.61 -4.19
N SER A 99 1.45 18.33 -4.14
CA SER A 99 1.74 19.42 -5.09
C SER A 99 1.97 18.89 -6.50
N SER A 100 2.71 17.78 -6.64
CA SER A 100 2.92 17.10 -7.93
C SER A 100 1.62 16.52 -8.49
N PHE A 101 0.75 16.00 -7.61
CA PHE A 101 -0.57 15.52 -8.00
C PHE A 101 -1.43 16.62 -8.60
N LYS A 102 -1.53 17.79 -7.93
CA LYS A 102 -2.25 18.95 -8.48
C LYS A 102 -1.70 19.42 -9.82
N GLN A 103 -0.38 19.41 -9.99
CA GLN A 103 0.25 19.77 -11.26
C GLN A 103 -0.08 18.74 -12.37
N LEU A 104 -0.09 17.46 -12.03
CA LEU A 104 -0.49 16.40 -12.96
C LEU A 104 -1.95 16.55 -13.37
N GLU A 105 -2.86 16.83 -12.44
CA GLU A 105 -4.28 17.08 -12.73
C GLU A 105 -4.45 18.24 -13.72
N SER A 106 -3.73 19.36 -13.50
CA SER A 106 -3.74 20.49 -14.45
C SER A 106 -3.28 20.07 -15.85
N LYS A 107 -2.16 19.32 -15.93
CA LYS A 107 -1.65 18.83 -17.22
C LYS A 107 -2.62 17.88 -17.91
N LEU A 108 -3.26 16.97 -17.17
CA LEU A 108 -4.23 16.02 -17.71
C LEU A 108 -5.45 16.72 -18.33
N GLU A 109 -5.92 17.81 -17.74
CA GLU A 109 -7.03 18.60 -18.29
C GLU A 109 -6.62 19.34 -19.58
N GLU A 110 -5.36 19.75 -19.72
CA GLU A 110 -4.82 20.37 -20.94
C GLU A 110 -4.77 19.40 -22.13
N VAL A 111 -4.63 18.08 -21.88
CA VAL A 111 -4.59 17.02 -22.91
C VAL A 111 -5.87 16.96 -23.74
N LYS A 112 -7.00 17.53 -23.27
CA LYS A 112 -8.25 17.64 -24.04
C LYS A 112 -8.02 18.20 -25.46
N ASN A 113 -7.07 19.12 -25.62
CA ASN A 113 -6.77 19.75 -26.90
C ASN A 113 -5.94 18.85 -27.83
N GLU A 114 -5.25 17.85 -27.28
CA GLU A 114 -4.35 16.93 -28.01
C GLU A 114 -5.08 15.67 -28.49
N ILE A 115 -6.15 15.25 -27.80
CA ILE A 115 -6.93 14.02 -28.11
C ILE A 115 -7.74 14.14 -29.42
N GLN A 116 -7.57 15.22 -30.19
CA GLN A 116 -8.34 15.46 -31.42
C GLN A 116 -7.89 14.69 -32.67
N MET A 117 -7.01 13.70 -32.57
CA MET A 117 -6.67 12.85 -33.71
C MET A 117 -7.03 11.39 -33.45
N VAL A 118 -7.83 10.86 -34.37
CA VAL A 118 -8.36 9.49 -34.46
C VAL A 118 -7.20 8.51 -34.68
N GLN A 119 -6.30 8.37 -33.72
CA GLN A 119 -5.39 7.24 -33.70
C GLN A 119 -6.13 6.05 -33.09
N ARG A 120 -6.16 4.94 -33.85
CA ARG A 120 -6.59 3.66 -33.31
C ARG A 120 -5.61 3.29 -32.20
N PHE A 121 -6.06 3.40 -30.96
CA PHE A 121 -5.34 2.86 -29.83
C PHE A 121 -5.58 1.35 -29.80
N ALA A 122 -4.50 0.57 -29.83
CA ALA A 122 -4.53 -0.88 -29.70
C ALA A 122 -4.01 -1.24 -28.30
N PRO A 123 -4.87 -1.19 -27.26
CA PRO A 123 -4.43 -1.38 -25.88
C PRO A 123 -3.86 -2.77 -25.66
N ASN A 124 -2.79 -2.85 -24.86
CA ASN A 124 -2.21 -4.12 -24.41
C ASN A 124 -2.26 -4.24 -22.88
N PHE A 125 -2.24 -5.48 -22.37
CA PHE A 125 -2.11 -5.72 -20.93
C PHE A 125 -0.82 -5.07 -20.39
N GLY A 126 -0.91 -4.44 -19.22
CA GLY A 126 0.19 -3.74 -18.55
C GLY A 126 0.51 -2.35 -19.11
N GLU A 127 -0.04 -1.99 -20.27
CA GLU A 127 0.24 -0.72 -20.93
C GLU A 127 -0.38 0.46 -20.16
N LEU A 128 0.40 1.54 -20.04
CA LEU A 128 -0.07 2.79 -19.46
C LEU A 128 -0.74 3.62 -20.56
N CYS A 129 -1.98 4.04 -20.30
CA CYS A 129 -2.81 4.77 -21.24
C CYS A 129 -3.46 6.00 -20.60
N LEU A 130 -4.01 6.86 -21.43
CA LEU A 130 -4.92 7.91 -21.01
C LEU A 130 -6.35 7.37 -21.03
N LEU A 131 -7.07 7.57 -19.94
CA LEU A 131 -8.47 7.23 -19.81
C LEU A 131 -9.31 8.49 -19.77
N LYS A 132 -10.31 8.56 -20.65
CA LYS A 132 -11.34 9.61 -20.64
C LYS A 132 -12.59 9.10 -19.94
N THR A 133 -13.06 9.83 -18.93
CA THR A 133 -14.29 9.51 -18.21
C THR A 133 -15.32 10.63 -18.35
N ARG A 134 -16.58 10.32 -17.99
CA ARG A 134 -17.67 11.31 -17.96
C ARG A 134 -17.78 12.03 -16.61
N HIS A 135 -17.05 11.55 -15.61
CA HIS A 135 -17.08 12.06 -14.24
C HIS A 135 -15.72 12.63 -13.88
N THR A 136 -15.59 13.26 -12.72
CA THR A 136 -14.27 13.69 -12.23
C THR A 136 -13.48 12.48 -11.70
N PRO A 137 -12.21 12.28 -12.07
CA PRO A 137 -11.45 13.09 -13.05
C PRO A 137 -11.86 12.79 -14.50
N HIS A 138 -11.94 13.83 -15.35
CA HIS A 138 -12.31 13.64 -16.76
C HIS A 138 -11.22 12.90 -17.54
N TYR A 139 -9.97 13.10 -17.14
CA TYR A 139 -8.80 12.45 -17.70
C TYR A 139 -7.95 11.86 -16.57
N ALA A 140 -7.54 10.62 -16.73
CA ALA A 140 -6.67 9.94 -15.78
C ALA A 140 -5.62 9.11 -16.50
N ARG A 141 -4.43 8.99 -15.90
CA ARG A 141 -3.49 7.94 -16.30
C ARG A 141 -3.97 6.62 -15.73
N ALA A 142 -3.98 5.60 -16.57
CA ALA A 142 -4.55 4.32 -16.26
C ALA A 142 -3.65 3.20 -16.77
N LYS A 143 -3.45 2.16 -15.97
CA LYS A 143 -2.74 0.95 -16.39
C LYS A 143 -3.76 -0.14 -16.73
N ILE A 144 -3.63 -0.76 -17.88
CA ILE A 144 -4.54 -1.82 -18.32
C ILE A 144 -4.23 -3.11 -17.55
N LEU A 145 -5.21 -3.59 -16.78
CA LEU A 145 -5.12 -4.84 -16.01
C LEU A 145 -5.81 -6.00 -16.74
N LYS A 146 -6.83 -5.72 -17.55
CA LYS A 146 -7.56 -6.76 -18.28
C LYS A 146 -8.20 -6.18 -19.53
N LEU A 147 -8.28 -6.99 -20.58
CA LEU A 147 -9.02 -6.68 -21.81
C LEU A 147 -10.03 -7.78 -22.07
N GLU A 148 -11.29 -7.41 -22.24
CA GLU A 148 -12.40 -8.32 -22.51
C GLU A 148 -13.33 -7.71 -23.56
N ASN A 149 -13.30 -8.24 -24.79
CA ASN A 149 -14.08 -7.74 -25.91
C ASN A 149 -13.86 -6.23 -26.16
N ASP A 150 -14.85 -5.40 -25.87
CA ASP A 150 -14.83 -3.94 -26.04
C ASP A 150 -14.70 -3.20 -24.69
N GLN A 151 -14.30 -3.92 -23.63
CA GLN A 151 -14.12 -3.39 -22.28
C GLN A 151 -12.72 -3.70 -21.76
N ALA A 152 -12.27 -2.86 -20.83
CA ALA A 152 -11.03 -3.02 -20.11
C ALA A 152 -11.26 -2.81 -18.60
N GLU A 153 -10.54 -3.57 -17.79
CA GLU A 153 -10.32 -3.21 -16.38
C GLU A 153 -8.99 -2.46 -16.30
N VAL A 154 -9.03 -1.26 -15.72
CA VAL A 154 -7.87 -0.38 -15.63
C VAL A 154 -7.65 0.11 -14.19
N LEU A 155 -6.39 0.18 -13.76
CA LEU A 155 -5.98 0.79 -12.50
C LEU A 155 -5.71 2.28 -12.72
N LEU A 156 -6.37 3.16 -11.97
CA LEU A 156 -6.03 4.59 -11.98
C LEU A 156 -4.75 4.80 -11.17
N VAL A 157 -3.61 4.96 -11.83
CA VAL A 157 -2.28 4.91 -11.18
C VAL A 157 -2.00 6.09 -10.24
N ASP A 158 -2.77 7.17 -10.35
CA ASP A 158 -2.62 8.38 -9.53
C ASP A 158 -3.81 8.64 -8.60
N HIS A 159 -5.00 8.17 -8.97
CA HIS A 159 -6.26 8.39 -8.22
C HIS A 159 -6.68 7.16 -7.40
N GLY A 160 -6.08 6.01 -7.71
CA GLY A 160 -6.39 4.73 -7.12
C GLY A 160 -7.69 4.09 -7.59
N GLY A 161 -7.82 2.81 -7.24
CA GLY A 161 -8.97 1.99 -7.60
C GLY A 161 -8.89 1.41 -9.02
N ILE A 162 -9.66 0.34 -9.21
CA ILE A 162 -9.85 -0.31 -10.51
C ILE A 162 -11.20 0.14 -11.07
N MET A 163 -11.22 0.47 -12.35
CA MET A 163 -12.43 0.86 -13.06
C MET A 163 -12.61 0.04 -14.31
N LYS A 164 -13.87 -0.29 -14.63
CA LYS A 164 -14.26 -0.83 -15.93
C LYS A 164 -14.52 0.31 -16.90
N ALA A 165 -13.89 0.26 -18.06
CA ALA A 165 -14.03 1.28 -19.10
C ALA A 165 -14.15 0.65 -20.48
N SER A 166 -14.90 1.30 -21.37
CA SER A 166 -14.90 0.96 -22.80
C SER A 166 -13.52 1.19 -23.39
N ILE A 167 -13.06 0.30 -24.28
CA ILE A 167 -11.80 0.49 -25.01
C ILE A 167 -11.83 1.80 -25.82
N SER A 168 -13.01 2.21 -26.29
CA SER A 168 -13.23 3.49 -26.98
C SER A 168 -12.91 4.74 -26.13
N CYS A 169 -12.77 4.59 -24.81
CA CYS A 169 -12.43 5.66 -23.88
C CYS A 169 -10.93 5.67 -23.52
N LEU A 170 -10.15 4.74 -24.06
CA LEU A 170 -8.72 4.63 -23.86
C LEU A 170 -7.97 5.26 -25.04
N TYR A 171 -6.93 6.00 -24.74
CA TYR A 171 -6.11 6.71 -25.71
C TYR A 171 -4.62 6.49 -25.41
N PRO A 172 -3.74 6.62 -26.40
CA PRO A 172 -2.30 6.65 -26.15
C PRO A 172 -1.99 7.78 -25.17
N LEU A 173 -1.13 7.51 -24.19
CA LEU A 173 -0.70 8.54 -23.25
C LEU A 173 0.38 9.42 -23.92
N PRO A 174 0.27 10.76 -23.90
CA PRO A 174 1.34 11.62 -24.39
C PRO A 174 2.65 11.36 -23.65
N ASN A 175 3.78 11.37 -24.38
CA ASN A 175 5.10 11.08 -23.82
C ASN A 175 5.43 11.95 -22.59
N THR A 176 5.01 13.22 -22.61
CA THR A 176 5.17 14.18 -21.49
C THR A 176 4.51 13.74 -20.19
N LEU A 177 3.49 12.87 -20.26
CA LEU A 177 2.79 12.27 -19.13
C LEU A 177 3.22 10.84 -18.85
N GLN A 178 3.76 10.14 -19.85
CA GLN A 178 4.27 8.78 -19.73
C GLN A 178 5.52 8.71 -18.84
N ASP A 179 6.42 9.69 -18.97
CA ASP A 179 7.68 9.73 -18.21
C ASP A 179 7.49 10.15 -16.74
N LEU A 180 6.30 10.64 -16.36
CA LEU A 180 6.02 11.02 -14.99
C LEU A 180 5.86 9.77 -14.13
N ARG A 181 6.49 9.75 -12.95
CA ARG A 181 6.29 8.67 -11.97
C ARG A 181 4.82 8.51 -11.60
N HIS A 182 4.41 7.30 -11.25
CA HIS A 182 3.10 7.08 -10.60
C HIS A 182 3.08 7.80 -9.24
N LEU A 183 1.97 8.48 -8.96
CA LEU A 183 1.77 9.19 -7.69
C LEU A 183 1.00 8.37 -6.66
N GLY A 184 0.30 7.34 -7.13
CA GLY A 184 -0.25 6.30 -6.29
C GLY A 184 0.75 5.15 -6.09
N MET A 185 0.74 4.58 -4.89
CA MET A 185 1.49 3.38 -4.53
C MET A 185 0.55 2.30 -4.02
N VAL A 186 0.88 1.06 -4.34
CA VAL A 186 0.11 -0.11 -3.90
C VAL A 186 0.87 -0.79 -2.77
N VAL A 187 0.17 -1.03 -1.67
CA VAL A 187 0.72 -1.61 -0.45
C VAL A 187 -0.06 -2.84 -0.02
N CYS A 188 0.59 -3.70 0.77
CA CYS A 188 -0.07 -4.76 1.50
C CYS A 188 0.22 -4.63 3.00
N LEU A 189 -0.74 -5.02 3.83
CA LEU A 189 -0.55 -5.05 5.28
C LEU A 189 0.36 -6.22 5.66
N MET A 190 1.56 -5.92 6.14
CA MET A 190 2.56 -6.93 6.46
C MET A 190 2.10 -7.82 7.62
N GLY A 191 2.31 -9.12 7.48
CA GLY A 191 2.03 -10.09 8.52
C GLY A 191 0.56 -10.45 8.69
N LEU A 192 -0.33 -9.92 7.84
CA LEU A 192 -1.74 -10.30 7.82
C LEU A 192 -2.07 -11.17 6.63
N VAL A 193 -2.97 -12.13 6.85
CA VAL A 193 -3.61 -12.89 5.78
C VAL A 193 -5.13 -12.81 5.88
N ALA A 194 -5.80 -13.09 4.76
CA ALA A 194 -7.26 -13.15 4.75
C ALA A 194 -7.77 -14.20 5.75
N PRO A 195 -8.84 -13.90 6.49
CA PRO A 195 -9.38 -14.82 7.48
C PRO A 195 -9.86 -16.10 6.80
N GLY A 196 -9.77 -17.23 7.51
CA GLY A 196 -10.14 -18.53 6.97
C GLY A 196 -9.12 -19.15 5.99
N GLY A 197 -7.95 -18.54 5.80
CA GLY A 197 -6.89 -19.06 4.93
C GLY A 197 -7.21 -18.93 3.43
N HIS A 198 -8.11 -18.01 3.08
CA HIS A 198 -8.49 -17.77 1.69
C HIS A 198 -7.40 -17.00 0.93
N LYS A 199 -7.30 -17.22 -0.39
CA LYS A 199 -6.45 -16.38 -1.28
C LYS A 199 -7.00 -14.94 -1.37
N HIS A 200 -8.32 -14.81 -1.31
CA HIS A 200 -9.04 -13.56 -1.45
C HIS A 200 -9.56 -13.09 -0.10
N TRP A 201 -9.48 -11.79 0.14
CA TRP A 201 -10.05 -11.17 1.32
C TRP A 201 -11.58 -11.11 1.20
N PRO A 202 -12.32 -11.53 2.23
CA PRO A 202 -13.78 -11.36 2.26
C PRO A 202 -14.17 -9.89 2.16
N SER A 203 -15.30 -9.61 1.52
CA SER A 203 -15.81 -8.24 1.39
C SER A 203 -15.97 -7.56 2.75
N THR A 204 -16.40 -8.28 3.79
CA THR A 204 -16.53 -7.75 5.15
C THR A 204 -15.22 -7.18 5.70
N SER A 205 -14.09 -7.85 5.46
CA SER A 205 -12.78 -7.35 5.89
C SER A 205 -12.36 -6.14 5.07
N LEU A 206 -12.57 -6.18 3.76
CA LEU A 206 -12.21 -5.08 2.85
C LEU A 206 -13.05 -3.82 3.06
N ASP A 207 -14.34 -4.00 3.34
CA ASP A 207 -15.28 -2.93 3.65
C ASP A 207 -14.90 -2.27 4.98
N TYR A 208 -14.50 -3.07 5.98
CA TYR A 208 -13.97 -2.54 7.25
C TYR A 208 -12.67 -1.76 7.05
N ILE A 209 -11.71 -2.28 6.28
CA ILE A 209 -10.47 -1.55 5.93
C ILE A 209 -10.81 -0.21 5.28
N LYS A 210 -11.69 -0.24 4.28
CA LYS A 210 -12.14 0.96 3.57
C LYS A 210 -12.79 1.96 4.51
N GLU A 211 -13.66 1.51 5.41
CA GLU A 211 -14.33 2.35 6.40
C GLU A 211 -13.31 3.02 7.33
N GLN A 212 -12.40 2.24 7.93
CA GLN A 212 -11.38 2.78 8.85
C GLN A 212 -10.48 3.82 8.17
N LEU A 213 -10.02 3.54 6.94
CA LEU A 213 -9.14 4.44 6.20
C LEU A 213 -9.86 5.68 5.65
N THR A 214 -11.18 5.62 5.48
CA THR A 214 -11.99 6.78 5.04
C THR A 214 -12.34 7.68 6.22
N ASN A 215 -12.64 7.10 7.38
CA ASN A 215 -13.14 7.83 8.55
C ASN A 215 -12.04 8.52 9.37
N HIS A 216 -10.78 8.16 9.14
CA HIS A 216 -9.64 8.72 9.88
C HIS A 216 -8.77 9.61 8.99
N SER A 217 -8.29 10.71 9.57
CA SER A 217 -7.26 11.58 9.00
C SER A 217 -5.88 11.19 9.53
N ASN A 218 -4.82 11.87 9.05
CA ASN A 218 -3.45 11.68 9.53
C ASN A 218 -2.97 10.22 9.42
N LEU A 219 -3.28 9.59 8.28
CA LEU A 219 -2.85 8.24 7.99
C LEU A 219 -1.34 8.19 7.81
N TYR A 220 -0.72 7.11 8.29
CA TYR A 220 0.71 6.89 8.17
C TYR A 220 1.02 5.45 7.78
N ILE A 221 2.17 5.25 7.15
CA ILE A 221 2.76 3.92 6.95
C ILE A 221 4.15 3.80 7.57
N PHE A 222 4.46 2.61 8.08
CA PHE A 222 5.82 2.15 8.31
C PHE A 222 6.17 1.07 7.29
N ARG A 223 7.28 1.24 6.58
CA ARG A 223 7.80 0.19 5.70
C ARG A 223 8.28 -1.00 6.53
N LYS A 224 7.78 -2.21 6.23
CA LYS A 224 8.16 -3.45 6.92
C LYS A 224 8.95 -4.43 6.07
N GLY A 225 9.11 -4.18 4.77
CA GLY A 225 9.85 -5.05 3.87
C GLY A 225 10.30 -4.40 2.56
N CYS A 226 11.04 -5.16 1.77
CA CYS A 226 11.33 -4.80 0.37
C CYS A 226 10.06 -4.90 -0.47
N SER A 227 9.94 -4.03 -1.47
CA SER A 227 8.85 -4.15 -2.43
C SER A 227 9.04 -5.44 -3.24
N TYR A 228 7.93 -6.06 -3.63
CA TYR A 228 7.94 -7.20 -4.54
C TYR A 228 7.00 -6.95 -5.71
N HIS A 229 7.16 -7.71 -6.77
CA HIS A 229 6.33 -7.60 -7.97
C HIS A 229 5.21 -8.65 -7.93
N ASP A 230 3.96 -8.22 -8.01
CA ASP A 230 2.82 -9.08 -8.25
C ASP A 230 2.64 -9.26 -9.75
N CYS A 231 2.90 -10.48 -10.25
CA CYS A 231 2.83 -10.81 -11.67
C CYS A 231 1.39 -10.86 -12.21
N GLU A 232 0.38 -11.04 -11.36
CA GLU A 232 -1.03 -11.16 -11.77
C GLU A 232 -1.58 -9.79 -12.17
N LEU A 233 -1.22 -8.75 -11.40
CA LEU A 233 -1.60 -7.37 -11.66
C LEU A 233 -0.51 -6.54 -12.35
N ASP A 234 0.70 -7.08 -12.49
CA ASP A 234 1.89 -6.37 -12.96
C ASP A 234 2.15 -5.10 -12.10
N LEU A 235 2.14 -5.25 -10.77
CA LEU A 235 2.26 -4.15 -9.82
C LEU A 235 3.40 -4.36 -8.83
N ASN A 236 4.08 -3.27 -8.48
CA ASN A 236 5.02 -3.27 -7.37
C ASN A 236 4.26 -3.03 -6.07
N ILE A 237 4.33 -4.00 -5.15
CA ILE A 237 3.64 -4.01 -3.87
C ILE A 237 4.63 -3.72 -2.75
N LEU A 238 4.32 -2.76 -1.88
CA LEU A 238 5.13 -2.42 -0.71
C LEU A 238 4.52 -3.02 0.57
N PRO A 239 5.24 -3.89 1.31
CA PRO A 239 4.80 -4.35 2.62
C PRO A 239 4.89 -3.24 3.67
N VAL A 240 3.78 -2.93 4.32
CA VAL A 240 3.69 -1.86 5.32
C VAL A 240 2.91 -2.27 6.55
N GLU A 241 3.16 -1.58 7.65
CA GLU A 241 2.17 -1.35 8.70
C GLU A 241 1.47 -0.03 8.39
N LEU A 242 0.15 0.01 8.48
CA LEU A 242 -0.70 1.17 8.16
C LEU A 242 -1.52 1.53 9.38
N GLY A 243 -1.72 2.82 9.62
CA GLY A 243 -2.45 3.32 10.77
C GLY A 243 -2.79 4.80 10.65
N TRP A 244 -3.26 5.39 11.75
CA TRP A 244 -3.50 6.82 11.85
C TRP A 244 -3.08 7.37 13.20
N MET A 245 -2.76 8.67 13.21
CA MET A 245 -2.43 9.41 14.42
C MET A 245 -3.69 10.06 15.00
N GLN A 246 -3.97 9.80 16.27
CA GLN A 246 -5.04 10.44 17.01
C GLN A 246 -4.45 11.35 18.09
N GLU A 247 -4.78 12.63 18.02
CA GLU A 247 -4.39 13.61 19.02
C GLU A 247 -5.48 13.70 20.10
N ILE A 248 -5.09 13.55 21.36
CA ILE A 248 -5.97 13.73 22.51
C ILE A 248 -5.48 14.94 23.31
N VAL A 249 -6.37 15.92 23.46
CA VAL A 249 -6.15 17.07 24.34
C VAL A 249 -6.67 16.67 25.72
N ASP A 250 -5.80 16.13 26.56
CA ASP A 250 -6.20 15.63 27.87
C ASP A 250 -6.60 16.77 28.83
N VAL A 251 -5.96 17.95 28.72
CA VAL A 251 -6.18 19.10 29.63
C VAL A 251 -5.97 20.42 28.86
N PRO A 252 -6.77 21.48 29.11
CA PRO A 252 -6.46 22.82 28.62
C PRO A 252 -5.05 23.24 29.05
N PHE A 253 -4.25 23.76 28.11
CA PHE A 253 -2.87 24.26 28.30
C PHE A 253 -1.75 23.22 28.44
N GLU A 254 -2.01 21.91 28.30
CA GLU A 254 -0.97 20.90 28.12
C GLU A 254 -0.73 20.56 26.64
N ALA A 255 0.48 20.11 26.31
CA ALA A 255 0.80 19.64 24.97
C ALA A 255 -0.03 18.38 24.67
N SER A 256 -0.64 18.33 23.50
CA SER A 256 -1.46 17.19 23.12
C SER A 256 -0.65 15.90 23.04
N THR A 257 -1.23 14.80 23.51
CA THR A 257 -0.65 13.46 23.35
C THR A 257 -1.09 12.89 22.01
N VAL A 258 -0.13 12.42 21.19
CA VAL A 258 -0.41 11.78 19.91
C VAL A 258 -0.30 10.27 20.05
N PHE A 259 -1.39 9.56 19.78
CA PHE A 259 -1.46 8.11 19.77
C PHE A 259 -1.37 7.57 18.35
N HIS A 260 -0.60 6.49 18.17
CA HIS A 260 -0.55 5.75 16.92
C HIS A 260 -1.49 4.56 17.01
N ILE A 261 -2.50 4.52 16.15
CA ILE A 261 -3.43 3.39 16.05
C ILE A 261 -3.03 2.56 14.85
N SER A 262 -2.82 1.26 15.06
CA SER A 262 -2.45 0.29 14.03
C SER A 262 -3.71 -0.35 13.44
N LEU A 263 -3.88 -0.24 12.11
CA LEU A 263 -4.96 -0.93 11.41
C LEU A 263 -4.78 -2.46 11.49
N ASN A 264 -3.53 -2.94 11.51
CA ASN A 264 -3.26 -4.37 11.57
C ASN A 264 -3.76 -4.99 12.88
N ASP A 265 -3.55 -4.29 13.99
CA ASP A 265 -4.00 -4.74 15.31
C ASP A 265 -5.53 -4.77 15.36
N LEU A 266 -6.19 -3.71 14.87
CA LEU A 266 -7.65 -3.64 14.81
C LEU A 266 -8.28 -4.77 13.97
N LEU A 267 -7.68 -5.10 12.83
CA LEU A 267 -8.15 -6.21 11.98
C LEU A 267 -8.02 -7.56 12.69
N THR A 268 -6.91 -7.77 13.39
CA THR A 268 -6.64 -9.02 14.12
C THR A 268 -7.57 -9.15 15.33
N GLU A 269 -7.72 -8.10 16.12
CA GLU A 269 -8.61 -8.05 17.29
C GLU A 269 -10.08 -8.23 16.90
N SER A 270 -10.48 -7.73 15.73
CA SER A 270 -11.83 -7.89 15.18
C SER A 270 -12.07 -9.23 14.48
N GLY A 271 -11.06 -10.10 14.38
CA GLY A 271 -11.14 -11.38 13.65
C GLY A 271 -11.34 -11.23 12.14
N LEU A 272 -10.99 -10.07 11.59
CA LEU A 272 -11.11 -9.73 10.16
C LEU A 272 -9.82 -10.01 9.39
N ALA A 273 -8.74 -10.39 10.08
CA ALA A 273 -7.48 -10.91 9.55
C ALA A 273 -6.88 -11.93 10.54
N LEU A 274 -5.90 -12.71 10.07
CA LEU A 274 -5.09 -13.64 10.88
C LEU A 274 -3.60 -13.29 10.80
#